data_AF-A0A945HGC3-F1
#
_entry.id   AF-A0A945HGC3-F1
#
_cell.length_a   1.000
_cell.length_b   1.000
_cell.length_c   1.000
_cell.angle_alpha   90.00
_cell.angle_beta   90.00
_cell.angle_gamma   90.00
#
_symmetry.space_group_name_H-M   'P 1'
#
loop_
_entity.id
_entity.type
_entity.pdbx_description
1 polymer ?
#
loop_
_entity_poly.entity_id
_entity_poly.type
_entity_poly.pdbx_seq_one_letter_code
_entity_poly.pdbx_strand_id
1 'polypeptide(L)'
;SYIMEQLTATNSKLGSYQGDLSSLPFSGAYSTRDQVVAQKGYPTGLEVMAVFGSQRARDLVAQNRDNQYEDYDKVFDTLKSEVDAFSEDDWTQNAYWGWIHSLSSLNREYDESFPAFMRTPAWQDKQLQTTLASWSELRHDTILYVKQSYMMLGATASADFVPPPPPKPPVGYVEPVPEFYSRLLDLTKDSKTMLSGYDVLSSTAQKRLDRLEEIIGRLLDISNQELANQELSEDDYQFIKYFGTRLESAVKGVDDTGLKSTMVADVHTYANDVTGEFQVVEEGIGYVNVMLVSYELPDGRTLVGAGPVFSYYEFKQPMSNRLTDEQWRTMLKSDDRPVRPDWIKTYFSENR
;
A
#
# COMPACT_ATOMS: atom_id res chain seq x y z
N SER A 1 -6.03 -0.94 14.36
CA SER A 1 -7.10 -0.23 15.08
C SER A 1 -6.54 0.79 16.06
N TYR A 2 -5.70 0.38 17.03
CA TYR A 2 -5.18 1.25 18.10
C TYR A 2 -4.61 2.61 17.68
N ILE A 3 -3.65 2.66 16.74
CA ILE A 3 -3.01 3.92 16.30
C ILE A 3 -4.06 4.93 15.81
N MET A 4 -4.98 4.47 14.95
CA MET A 4 -6.04 5.31 14.39
C MET A 4 -7.02 5.80 15.47
N GLU A 5 -7.35 4.95 16.45
CA GLU A 5 -8.21 5.35 17.57
C GLU A 5 -7.55 6.46 18.40
N GLN A 6 -6.26 6.32 18.72
CA GLN A 6 -5.52 7.34 19.48
C GLN A 6 -5.35 8.65 18.71
N LEU A 7 -5.42 8.64 17.39
CA LEU A 7 -5.39 9.86 16.56
C LEU A 7 -6.77 10.52 16.41
N THR A 8 -7.70 10.31 17.35
CA THR A 8 -9.01 10.97 17.36
C THR A 8 -9.35 11.54 18.73
N ALA A 9 -10.04 12.69 18.74
CA ALA A 9 -10.40 13.41 19.97
C ALA A 9 -11.29 12.61 20.94
N THR A 10 -11.96 11.57 20.46
CA THR A 10 -12.82 10.72 21.31
C THR A 10 -12.00 9.84 22.26
N ASN A 11 -10.81 9.39 21.85
CA ASN A 11 -10.01 8.42 22.61
C ASN A 11 -8.71 9.00 23.17
N SER A 12 -8.22 10.09 22.59
CA SER A 12 -7.05 10.82 23.10
C SER A 12 -7.45 12.22 23.57
N LYS A 13 -6.67 12.79 24.48
CA LYS A 13 -6.89 14.16 25.01
C LYS A 13 -6.55 15.24 23.97
N LEU A 14 -6.78 14.99 22.68
CA LEU A 14 -6.62 15.98 21.63
C LEU A 14 -7.63 17.10 21.85
N GLY A 15 -7.13 18.33 21.89
CA GLY A 15 -7.97 19.50 22.04
C GLY A 15 -8.53 20.00 20.72
N SER A 16 -8.98 21.25 20.74
CA SER A 16 -9.67 21.87 19.61
C SER A 16 -8.74 22.10 18.40
N TYR A 17 -9.33 22.13 17.20
CA TYR A 17 -8.64 22.51 15.98
C TYR A 17 -8.16 23.97 16.07
N GLN A 18 -6.88 24.20 15.77
CA GLN A 18 -6.19 25.50 15.86
C GLN A 18 -6.01 26.17 14.49
N GLY A 19 -6.41 25.50 13.40
CA GLY A 19 -6.29 26.03 12.04
C GLY A 19 -7.46 26.90 11.60
N ASP A 20 -7.54 27.13 10.29
CA ASP A 20 -8.62 27.90 9.68
C ASP A 20 -9.97 27.17 9.75
N LEU A 21 -10.89 27.69 10.58
CA LEU A 21 -12.24 27.14 10.78
C LEU A 21 -13.17 27.34 9.58
N SER A 22 -12.81 28.18 8.60
CA SER A 22 -13.63 28.34 7.38
C SER A 22 -13.57 27.12 6.45
N SER A 23 -12.54 26.30 6.60
CA SER A 23 -12.34 25.06 5.84
C SER A 23 -11.58 24.05 6.70
N LEU A 24 -12.32 23.14 7.34
CA LEU A 24 -11.75 22.05 8.09
C LEU A 24 -10.99 21.08 7.16
N PRO A 25 -9.89 20.46 7.65
CA PRO A 25 -9.18 19.42 6.91
C PRO A 25 -10.02 18.14 6.88
N PHE A 26 -9.56 17.13 6.14
CA PHE A 26 -10.23 15.83 6.09
C PHE A 26 -10.44 15.27 7.51
N SER A 27 -9.45 15.39 8.40
CA SER A 27 -9.57 14.89 9.77
C SER A 27 -10.58 15.62 10.67
N GLY A 28 -11.06 16.80 10.24
CA GLY A 28 -11.92 17.66 11.04
C GLY A 28 -13.37 17.18 11.10
N ALA A 29 -13.97 17.35 12.28
CA ALA A 29 -15.40 17.20 12.52
C ALA A 29 -15.86 18.24 13.56
N TYR A 30 -17.15 18.58 13.55
CA TYR A 30 -17.72 19.42 14.59
C TYR A 30 -18.26 18.57 15.74
N SER A 31 -18.04 19.01 16.97
CA SER A 31 -18.65 18.42 18.17
C SER A 31 -19.65 19.38 18.78
N THR A 32 -20.73 18.84 19.36
CA THR A 32 -21.65 19.63 20.18
C THR A 32 -22.12 18.85 21.40
N ARG A 33 -22.09 19.49 22.56
CA ARG A 33 -23.05 19.30 23.66
C ARG A 33 -23.42 20.65 24.26
N ASP A 34 -22.46 21.58 24.38
CA ASP A 34 -22.69 22.94 24.92
C ASP A 34 -22.08 24.09 24.08
N GLN A 35 -21.04 23.85 23.28
CA GLN A 35 -20.45 24.79 22.30
C GLN A 35 -20.03 24.04 21.03
N VAL A 36 -20.13 24.68 19.86
CA VAL A 36 -19.63 24.13 18.59
C VAL A 36 -18.12 24.27 18.58
N VAL A 37 -17.41 23.16 18.75
CA VAL A 37 -15.95 23.11 18.69
C VAL A 37 -15.52 22.17 17.57
N ALA A 38 -14.60 22.62 16.73
CA ALA A 38 -13.96 21.76 15.74
C ALA A 38 -12.93 20.86 16.44
N GLN A 39 -13.01 19.56 16.20
CA GLN A 39 -12.15 18.55 16.79
C GLN A 39 -11.62 17.58 15.74
N LYS A 40 -10.66 16.74 16.11
CA LYS A 40 -10.17 15.67 15.25
C LYS A 40 -11.13 14.48 15.30
N GLY A 41 -12.03 14.40 14.32
CA GLY A 41 -13.04 13.35 14.23
C GLY A 41 -12.59 12.12 13.46
N TYR A 42 -11.66 12.29 12.51
CA TYR A 42 -11.24 11.23 11.60
C TYR A 42 -9.71 11.09 11.61
N PRO A 43 -9.16 9.89 11.78
CA PRO A 43 -7.75 9.64 11.52
C PRO A 43 -7.52 9.50 10.01
N THR A 44 -6.28 9.67 9.56
CA THR A 44 -5.91 9.42 8.16
C THR A 44 -4.88 8.30 8.01
N GLY A 45 -4.88 7.62 6.86
CA GLY A 45 -3.87 6.63 6.49
C GLY A 45 -2.46 7.24 6.51
N LEU A 46 -2.32 8.51 6.12
CA LEU A 46 -1.04 9.23 6.18
C LEU A 46 -0.48 9.34 7.60
N GLU A 47 -1.33 9.57 8.60
CA GLU A 47 -0.88 9.63 10.00
C GLU A 47 -0.39 8.27 10.49
N VAL A 48 -1.02 7.18 10.06
CA VAL A 48 -0.56 5.81 10.34
C VAL A 48 0.83 5.58 9.74
N MET A 49 1.03 5.96 8.48
CA MET A 49 2.34 5.82 7.83
C MET A 49 3.42 6.72 8.44
N ALA A 50 3.04 7.90 8.92
CA ALA A 50 3.94 8.78 9.65
C ALA A 50 4.37 8.17 10.99
N VAL A 51 3.44 7.55 11.74
CA VAL A 51 3.76 6.79 12.97
C VAL A 51 4.69 5.61 12.67
N PHE A 52 4.53 4.95 11.52
CA PHE A 52 5.45 3.90 11.05
C PHE A 52 6.76 4.41 10.42
N GLY A 53 7.07 5.70 10.57
CA GLY A 53 8.38 6.27 10.21
C GLY A 53 8.45 6.97 8.86
N SER A 54 7.34 7.11 8.12
CA SER A 54 7.34 7.86 6.86
C SER A 54 7.43 9.37 7.10
N GLN A 55 8.61 9.96 6.87
CA GLN A 55 8.76 11.41 6.91
C GLN A 55 7.90 12.11 5.84
N ARG A 56 7.81 11.52 4.64
CA ARG A 56 6.96 12.07 3.58
C ARG A 56 5.48 12.11 3.98
N ALA A 57 4.98 11.06 4.63
CA ALA A 57 3.61 11.07 5.15
C ALA A 57 3.42 12.14 6.23
N ARG A 58 4.41 12.32 7.12
CA ARG A 58 4.39 13.39 8.15
C ARG A 58 4.31 14.78 7.53
N ASP A 59 5.05 15.03 6.46
CA ASP A 59 5.02 16.30 5.73
C ASP A 59 3.65 16.52 5.05
N LEU A 60 3.04 15.46 4.52
CA LEU A 60 1.72 15.52 3.89
C LEU A 60 0.60 15.74 4.92
N VAL A 61 0.68 15.13 6.10
CA VAL A 61 -0.22 15.41 7.24
C VAL A 61 -0.19 16.90 7.59
N ALA A 62 1.01 17.50 7.64
CA ALA A 62 1.17 18.93 7.91
C ALA A 62 0.62 19.79 6.77
N GLN A 63 0.88 19.42 5.50
CA GLN A 63 0.34 20.11 4.33
C GLN A 63 -1.20 20.09 4.28
N ASN A 64 -1.80 18.96 4.65
CA ASN A 64 -3.24 18.77 4.72
C ASN A 64 -3.88 19.45 5.93
N ARG A 65 -3.07 19.91 6.90
CA ARG A 65 -3.47 20.51 8.18
C ARG A 65 -4.07 19.50 9.18
N ASP A 66 -3.89 18.21 8.95
CA ASP A 66 -4.42 17.14 9.81
C ASP A 66 -3.72 17.06 11.18
N ASN A 67 -2.63 17.82 11.38
CA ASN A 67 -1.91 17.99 12.66
C ASN A 67 -2.26 19.27 13.43
N GLN A 68 -3.15 20.13 12.93
CA GLN A 68 -3.43 21.44 13.55
C GLN A 68 -4.45 21.34 14.70
N TYR A 69 -4.22 20.41 15.63
CA TYR A 69 -5.05 20.21 16.82
C TYR A 69 -4.21 20.42 18.08
N GLU A 70 -4.83 20.96 19.12
CA GLU A 70 -4.16 21.07 20.43
C GLU A 70 -3.73 19.69 20.92
N ASP A 71 -2.50 19.60 21.44
CA ASP A 71 -1.84 18.38 21.91
C ASP A 71 -1.60 17.29 20.85
N TYR A 72 -1.78 17.59 19.55
CA TYR A 72 -1.52 16.65 18.46
C TYR A 72 -0.13 16.02 18.53
N ASP A 73 0.91 16.86 18.55
CA ASP A 73 2.30 16.38 18.50
C ASP A 73 2.62 15.51 19.72
N LYS A 74 2.05 15.80 20.90
CA LYS A 74 2.25 14.97 22.10
C LYS A 74 1.69 13.56 21.92
N VAL A 75 0.48 13.45 21.36
CA VAL A 75 -0.16 12.15 21.09
C VAL A 75 0.60 11.40 20.00
N PHE A 76 0.96 12.10 18.92
CA PHE A 76 1.75 11.53 17.83
C PHE A 76 3.10 11.02 18.31
N ASP A 77 3.86 11.82 19.07
CA ASP A 77 5.18 11.46 19.58
C ASP A 77 5.11 10.28 20.55
N THR A 78 4.03 10.16 21.32
CA THR A 78 3.80 8.98 22.18
C THR A 78 3.66 7.72 21.32
N LEU A 79 2.77 7.72 20.33
CA LEU A 79 2.58 6.58 19.41
C LEU A 79 3.86 6.25 18.64
N LYS A 80 4.57 7.27 18.18
CA LYS A 80 5.84 7.12 17.48
C LYS A 80 6.89 6.48 18.36
N SER A 81 6.99 6.90 19.63
CA SER A 81 7.92 6.31 20.60
C SER A 81 7.60 4.85 20.94
N GLU A 82 6.32 4.47 20.97
CA GLU A 82 5.90 3.08 21.17
C GLU A 82 6.34 2.20 20.00
N VAL A 83 6.14 2.67 18.77
CA VAL A 83 6.55 1.95 17.55
C VAL A 83 8.08 1.91 17.41
N ASP A 84 8.78 3.00 17.72
CA ASP A 84 10.24 3.05 17.66
C ASP A 84 10.91 2.15 18.71
N ALA A 85 10.17 1.75 19.74
CA ALA A 85 10.63 0.80 20.76
C ALA A 85 10.45 -0.67 20.35
N PHE A 86 9.80 -0.96 19.21
CA PHE A 86 9.62 -2.33 18.74
C PHE A 86 10.97 -2.97 18.41
N SER A 87 11.22 -4.13 19.00
CA SER A 87 12.32 -5.00 18.60
C SER A 87 12.00 -5.75 17.31
N GLU A 88 13.00 -6.41 16.73
CA GLU A 88 12.78 -7.32 15.58
C GLU A 88 11.76 -8.42 15.90
N ASP A 89 11.76 -8.94 17.14
CA ASP A 89 10.78 -9.95 17.59
C ASP A 89 9.36 -9.36 17.60
N ASP A 90 9.19 -8.09 18.01
CA ASP A 90 7.88 -7.42 18.01
C ASP A 90 7.36 -7.21 16.59
N TRP A 91 8.25 -6.87 15.65
CA TRP A 91 7.93 -6.73 14.23
C TRP A 91 7.59 -8.05 13.55
N THR A 92 8.20 -9.15 13.99
CA THR A 92 8.03 -10.48 13.36
C THR A 92 7.06 -11.39 14.11
N GLN A 93 6.45 -10.92 15.20
CA GLN A 93 5.57 -11.72 16.06
C GLN A 93 4.37 -12.36 15.34
N ASN A 94 3.88 -11.73 14.26
CA ASN A 94 2.80 -12.27 13.44
C ASN A 94 2.82 -11.67 12.02
N ALA A 95 2.03 -12.26 11.12
CA ALA A 95 1.99 -11.85 9.72
C ALA A 95 1.58 -10.39 9.50
N TYR A 96 0.72 -9.83 10.37
CA TYR A 96 0.32 -8.43 10.28
C TYR A 96 1.51 -7.50 10.52
N TRP A 97 2.25 -7.70 11.62
CA TRP A 97 3.40 -6.85 11.93
C TRP A 97 4.55 -7.05 10.96
N GLY A 98 4.80 -8.29 10.53
CA GLY A 98 5.84 -8.56 9.53
C GLY A 98 5.53 -7.93 8.18
N TRP A 99 4.24 -7.85 7.81
CA TRP A 99 3.81 -7.16 6.60
C TRP A 99 4.01 -5.65 6.69
N ILE A 100 3.59 -5.01 7.79
CA ILE A 100 3.85 -3.59 8.04
C ILE A 100 5.35 -3.30 8.09
N HIS A 101 6.13 -4.16 8.73
CA HIS A 101 7.59 -4.04 8.79
C HIS A 101 8.22 -4.11 7.40
N SER A 102 7.74 -5.01 6.53
CA SER A 102 8.18 -5.06 5.14
C SER A 102 7.84 -3.75 4.43
N LEU A 103 6.57 -3.33 4.46
CA LEU A 103 6.10 -2.12 3.78
C LEU A 103 6.81 -0.84 4.25
N SER A 104 7.12 -0.69 5.54
CA SER A 104 7.74 0.52 6.07
C SER A 104 9.10 0.81 5.45
N SER A 105 9.82 -0.21 4.99
CA SER A 105 11.11 -0.05 4.28
C SER A 105 10.99 0.70 2.94
N LEU A 106 9.79 0.80 2.37
CA LEU A 106 9.53 1.57 1.14
C LEU A 106 9.42 3.08 1.41
N ASN A 107 9.13 3.48 2.66
CA ASN A 107 8.75 4.85 3.02
C ASN A 107 9.93 5.68 3.54
N ARG A 108 11.07 5.61 2.85
CA ARG A 108 12.30 6.30 3.22
C ARG A 108 12.79 7.26 2.14
N GLU A 109 13.69 8.15 2.53
CA GLU A 109 14.52 8.87 1.58
C GLU A 109 15.62 7.96 1.05
N TYR A 110 15.93 8.09 -0.24
CA TYR A 110 16.99 7.34 -0.89
C TYR A 110 18.19 8.27 -1.12
N ASP A 111 19.39 7.81 -0.79
CA ASP A 111 20.63 8.56 -0.97
C ASP A 111 21.25 8.30 -2.36
N GLU A 112 22.46 8.83 -2.58
CA GLU A 112 23.18 8.73 -3.86
C GLU A 112 23.53 7.30 -4.30
N SER A 113 23.40 6.30 -3.43
CA SER A 113 23.56 4.89 -3.79
C SER A 113 22.36 4.32 -4.59
N PHE A 114 21.26 5.07 -4.68
CA PHE A 114 20.06 4.68 -5.42
C PHE A 114 19.92 5.44 -6.75
N PRO A 115 19.21 4.85 -7.73
CA PRO A 115 18.90 5.50 -9.00
C PRO A 115 18.28 6.89 -8.84
N ALA A 116 18.59 7.80 -9.79
CA ALA A 116 18.11 9.18 -9.76
C ALA A 116 16.58 9.31 -9.60
N PHE A 117 15.81 8.44 -10.26
CA PHE A 117 14.35 8.48 -10.16
C PHE A 117 13.86 8.21 -8.73
N MET A 118 14.54 7.37 -7.94
CA MET A 118 14.15 7.02 -6.57
C MET A 118 14.35 8.16 -5.58
N ARG A 119 15.26 9.08 -5.89
CA ARG A 119 15.61 10.22 -5.02
C ARG A 119 14.64 11.39 -5.16
N THR A 120 13.55 11.22 -5.90
CA THR A 120 12.59 12.29 -6.18
C THR A 120 11.41 12.26 -5.19
N PRO A 121 10.81 13.41 -4.86
CA PRO A 121 9.56 13.44 -4.10
C PRO A 121 8.42 12.66 -4.77
N ALA A 122 8.38 12.67 -6.12
CA ALA A 122 7.44 11.89 -6.91
C ALA A 122 7.55 10.38 -6.63
N TRP A 123 8.76 9.86 -6.46
CA TRP A 123 8.96 8.46 -6.10
C TRP A 123 8.56 8.17 -4.65
N GLN A 124 8.87 9.06 -3.71
CA GLN A 124 8.42 8.94 -2.32
C GLN A 124 6.89 8.89 -2.24
N ASP A 125 6.19 9.75 -3.00
CA ASP A 125 4.73 9.73 -3.09
C ASP A 125 4.22 8.40 -3.68
N LYS A 126 4.86 7.87 -4.73
CA LYS A 126 4.51 6.55 -5.30
C LYS A 126 4.71 5.41 -4.28
N GLN A 127 5.79 5.43 -3.50
CA GLN A 127 6.03 4.40 -2.47
C GLN A 127 5.03 4.50 -1.33
N LEU A 128 4.71 5.72 -0.92
CA LEU A 128 3.69 5.95 0.09
C LEU A 128 2.32 5.47 -0.40
N GLN A 129 1.96 5.72 -1.66
CA GLN A 129 0.73 5.20 -2.25
C GLN A 129 0.71 3.67 -2.32
N THR A 130 1.82 3.05 -2.73
CA THR A 130 1.95 1.57 -2.75
C THR A 130 1.73 1.01 -1.36
N THR A 131 2.35 1.63 -0.35
CA THR A 131 2.24 1.21 1.04
C THR A 131 0.83 1.40 1.59
N LEU A 132 0.18 2.54 1.32
CA LEU A 132 -1.19 2.80 1.73
C LEU A 132 -2.17 1.83 1.09
N ALA A 133 -2.05 1.56 -0.21
CA ALA A 133 -2.88 0.57 -0.89
C ALA A 133 -2.70 -0.83 -0.28
N SER A 134 -1.46 -1.28 -0.08
CA SER A 134 -1.21 -2.59 0.54
C SER A 134 -1.67 -2.65 2.01
N TRP A 135 -1.60 -1.54 2.72
CA TRP A 135 -2.16 -1.43 4.07
C TRP A 135 -3.70 -1.49 4.05
N SER A 136 -4.38 -0.87 3.07
CA SER A 136 -5.82 -1.02 2.88
C SER A 136 -6.22 -2.48 2.63
N GLU A 137 -5.44 -3.20 1.82
CA GLU A 137 -5.55 -4.65 1.60
C GLU A 137 -5.46 -5.42 2.93
N LEU A 138 -4.44 -5.13 3.74
CA LEU A 138 -4.27 -5.76 5.04
C LEU A 138 -5.43 -5.44 5.99
N ARG A 139 -5.97 -4.21 5.95
CA ARG A 139 -7.16 -3.83 6.74
C ARG A 139 -8.39 -4.59 6.25
N HIS A 140 -8.59 -4.71 4.95
CA HIS A 140 -9.67 -5.50 4.37
C HIS A 140 -9.60 -6.97 4.84
N ASP A 141 -8.42 -7.60 4.79
CA ASP A 141 -8.25 -9.02 5.10
C ASP A 141 -8.32 -9.33 6.61
N THR A 142 -8.06 -8.34 7.46
CA THR A 142 -8.19 -8.45 8.92
C THR A 142 -9.59 -8.11 9.45
N ILE A 143 -10.44 -7.48 8.62
CA ILE A 143 -11.87 -7.31 8.90
C ILE A 143 -12.56 -8.58 8.41
N LEU A 144 -13.13 -9.37 9.32
CA LEU A 144 -13.68 -10.71 9.08
C LEU A 144 -14.87 -10.71 8.09
N TYR A 145 -14.62 -10.54 6.81
CA TYR A 145 -15.60 -10.73 5.74
C TYR A 145 -15.45 -12.13 5.15
N VAL A 146 -16.36 -13.03 5.54
CA VAL A 146 -16.58 -14.28 4.78
C VAL A 146 -17.38 -13.90 3.53
N LYS A 147 -16.73 -13.86 2.37
CA LYS A 147 -17.39 -13.64 1.07
C LYS A 147 -17.60 -14.95 0.32
N GLN A 148 -18.76 -15.08 -0.35
CA GLN A 148 -19.13 -16.21 -1.19
C GLN A 148 -18.46 -16.16 -2.57
N SER A 149 -18.25 -17.33 -3.18
CA SER A 149 -17.59 -17.49 -4.47
C SER A 149 -18.47 -17.11 -5.67
N TYR A 150 -17.84 -16.55 -6.70
CA TYR A 150 -18.40 -16.47 -8.06
C TYR A 150 -17.31 -16.67 -9.10
N MET A 151 -17.58 -17.53 -10.09
CA MET A 151 -16.65 -17.92 -11.15
C MET A 151 -16.87 -17.04 -12.40
N MET A 152 -15.81 -16.52 -13.01
CA MET A 152 -15.89 -15.88 -14.33
C MET A 152 -14.92 -16.60 -15.30
N LEU A 153 -15.48 -17.15 -16.38
CA LEU A 153 -14.75 -17.88 -17.42
C LEU A 153 -13.78 -16.97 -18.18
N GLY A 154 -12.52 -17.40 -18.28
CA GLY A 154 -11.45 -16.70 -18.98
C GLY A 154 -11.61 -16.68 -20.51
N ALA A 155 -11.06 -15.63 -21.12
CA ALA A 155 -10.91 -15.53 -22.57
C ALA A 155 -9.55 -16.09 -23.00
N THR A 156 -9.57 -17.04 -23.93
CA THR A 156 -8.39 -17.52 -24.63
C THR A 156 -8.11 -16.61 -25.83
N ALA A 157 -6.89 -16.11 -25.97
CA ALA A 157 -6.44 -15.43 -27.18
C ALA A 157 -5.66 -16.41 -28.06
N SER A 158 -6.19 -16.67 -29.25
CA SER A 158 -5.46 -17.26 -30.38
C SER A 158 -5.01 -16.13 -31.30
N ALA A 159 -3.74 -16.10 -31.69
CA ALA A 159 -3.31 -15.43 -32.92
C ALA A 159 -2.01 -16.06 -33.44
N ASP A 160 -2.01 -16.36 -34.74
CA ASP A 160 -0.90 -16.85 -35.53
C ASP A 160 0.28 -15.87 -35.49
N PHE A 161 1.49 -16.37 -35.20
CA PHE A 161 2.71 -15.57 -35.09
C PHE A 161 3.66 -15.84 -36.26
N VAL A 162 3.92 -14.81 -37.06
CA VAL A 162 5.04 -14.74 -38.00
C VAL A 162 6.24 -14.18 -37.23
N PRO A 163 7.43 -14.81 -37.25
CA PRO A 163 8.53 -14.35 -36.42
C PRO A 163 9.13 -13.03 -36.94
N PRO A 164 9.14 -11.96 -36.13
CA PRO A 164 9.95 -10.78 -36.40
C PRO A 164 11.45 -11.10 -36.20
N PRO A 165 12.35 -10.23 -36.68
CA PRO A 165 13.80 -10.36 -36.51
C PRO A 165 14.18 -10.56 -35.04
N PRO A 166 15.37 -11.16 -34.76
CA PRO A 166 15.77 -11.53 -33.40
C PRO A 166 15.58 -10.34 -32.45
N PRO A 167 14.76 -10.50 -31.40
CA PRO A 167 14.54 -9.42 -30.46
C PRO A 167 15.88 -9.06 -29.81
N LYS A 168 16.11 -7.76 -29.59
CA LYS A 168 17.14 -7.34 -28.64
C LYS A 168 16.87 -8.07 -27.32
N PRO A 169 17.92 -8.47 -26.56
CA PRO A 169 17.70 -9.15 -25.29
C PRO A 169 16.71 -8.35 -24.44
N PRO A 170 15.74 -9.02 -23.79
CA PRO A 170 14.71 -8.35 -23.02
C PRO A 170 15.38 -7.57 -21.90
N VAL A 171 15.40 -6.26 -22.03
CA VAL A 171 15.83 -5.35 -20.97
C VAL A 171 14.63 -5.11 -20.07
N GLY A 172 14.72 -5.63 -18.85
CA GLY A 172 13.75 -5.41 -17.79
C GLY A 172 14.48 -4.90 -16.56
N TYR A 173 13.72 -4.39 -15.60
CA TYR A 173 14.26 -3.78 -14.39
C TYR A 173 13.44 -4.25 -13.20
N VAL A 174 14.09 -4.67 -12.12
CA VAL A 174 13.42 -4.94 -10.86
C VAL A 174 13.48 -3.67 -10.03
N GLU A 175 12.39 -3.33 -9.34
CA GLU A 175 12.44 -2.15 -8.46
C GLU A 175 13.46 -2.41 -7.33
N PRO A 176 14.53 -1.61 -7.19
CA PRO A 176 15.68 -2.01 -6.37
C PRO A 176 15.43 -1.67 -4.90
N VAL A 177 14.54 -2.43 -4.28
CA VAL A 177 14.14 -2.32 -2.87
C VAL A 177 14.56 -3.57 -2.10
N PRO A 178 15.87 -3.87 -2.00
CA PRO A 178 16.35 -5.13 -1.43
C PRO A 178 15.93 -5.33 0.03
N GLU A 179 15.84 -4.25 0.82
CA GLU A 179 15.38 -4.34 2.21
C GLU A 179 13.92 -4.82 2.29
N PHE A 180 13.05 -4.31 1.41
CA PHE A 180 11.66 -4.77 1.29
C PHE A 180 11.62 -6.26 0.93
N TYR A 181 12.36 -6.67 -0.11
CA TYR A 181 12.39 -8.08 -0.52
C TYR A 181 12.97 -8.99 0.54
N SER A 182 13.99 -8.56 1.28
CA SER A 182 14.55 -9.34 2.40
C SER A 182 13.51 -9.55 3.49
N ARG A 183 12.86 -8.48 3.97
CA ARG A 183 11.83 -8.58 5.01
C ARG A 183 10.64 -9.43 4.56
N LEU A 184 10.22 -9.28 3.31
CA LEU A 184 9.13 -10.07 2.74
C LEU A 184 9.50 -11.56 2.58
N LEU A 185 10.76 -11.85 2.24
CA LEU A 185 11.27 -13.22 2.15
C LEU A 185 11.27 -13.89 3.53
N ASP A 186 11.76 -13.19 4.56
CA ASP A 186 11.79 -13.68 5.94
C ASP A 186 10.36 -13.91 6.45
N LEU A 187 9.45 -12.95 6.24
CA LEU A 187 8.03 -13.11 6.55
C LEU A 187 7.42 -14.34 5.88
N THR A 188 7.75 -14.61 4.63
CA THR A 188 7.23 -15.78 3.88
C THR A 188 7.73 -17.08 4.50
N LYS A 189 9.04 -17.16 4.81
CA LYS A 189 9.65 -18.33 5.46
C LYS A 189 9.11 -18.57 6.86
N ASP A 190 8.93 -17.51 7.64
CA ASP A 190 8.40 -17.57 8.99
C ASP A 190 6.95 -18.02 8.98
N SER A 191 6.13 -17.45 8.08
CA SER A 191 4.75 -17.87 7.87
C SER A 191 4.66 -19.36 7.49
N LYS A 192 5.53 -19.82 6.58
CA LYS A 192 5.62 -21.24 6.20
C LYS A 192 5.97 -22.12 7.40
N THR A 193 6.96 -21.71 8.18
CA THR A 193 7.44 -22.45 9.37
C THR A 193 6.36 -22.52 10.45
N MET A 194 5.72 -21.40 10.77
CA MET A 194 4.64 -21.32 11.75
C MET A 194 3.44 -22.17 11.33
N LEU A 195 2.92 -22.00 10.12
CA LEU A 195 1.74 -22.74 9.64
C LEU A 195 2.02 -24.26 9.52
N SER A 196 3.24 -24.64 9.16
CA SER A 196 3.67 -26.05 9.19
C SER A 196 3.73 -26.58 10.62
N GLY A 197 4.25 -25.79 11.57
CA GLY A 197 4.32 -26.15 12.98
C GLY A 197 2.95 -26.35 13.64
N TYR A 198 1.92 -25.65 13.15
CA TYR A 198 0.52 -25.84 13.58
C TYR A 198 -0.22 -26.95 12.83
N ASP A 199 0.41 -27.63 11.87
CA ASP A 199 -0.21 -28.67 11.03
C ASP A 199 -1.46 -28.19 10.24
N VAL A 200 -1.49 -26.89 9.90
CA VAL A 200 -2.58 -26.28 9.11
C VAL A 200 -2.20 -26.03 7.66
N LEU A 201 -0.93 -26.25 7.31
CA LEU A 201 -0.41 -25.99 5.96
C LEU A 201 -0.59 -27.21 5.06
N SER A 202 -1.53 -27.14 4.11
CA SER A 202 -1.66 -28.16 3.07
C SER A 202 -0.43 -28.22 2.17
N SER A 203 -0.14 -29.38 1.58
CA SER A 203 0.97 -29.55 0.62
C SER A 203 0.87 -28.62 -0.60
N THR A 204 -0.35 -28.27 -1.02
CA THR A 204 -0.58 -27.28 -2.07
C THR A 204 -0.19 -25.89 -1.61
N ALA A 205 -0.58 -25.47 -0.41
CA ALA A 205 -0.23 -24.17 0.15
C ALA A 205 1.28 -24.05 0.39
N GLN A 206 1.92 -25.12 0.88
CA GLN A 206 3.38 -25.17 1.05
C GLN A 206 4.11 -24.93 -0.27
N LYS A 207 3.72 -25.62 -1.36
CA LYS A 207 4.30 -25.41 -2.69
C LYS A 207 4.11 -23.98 -3.22
N ARG A 208 3.03 -23.30 -2.82
CA ARG A 208 2.81 -21.89 -3.18
C ARG A 208 3.77 -20.97 -2.42
N LEU A 209 3.96 -21.21 -1.12
CA LEU A 209 4.94 -20.47 -0.31
C LEU A 209 6.37 -20.71 -0.79
N ASP A 210 6.74 -21.96 -1.13
CA ASP A 210 8.06 -22.26 -1.69
C ASP A 210 8.33 -21.49 -2.99
N ARG A 211 7.33 -21.41 -3.89
CA ARG A 211 7.43 -20.60 -5.11
C ARG A 211 7.53 -19.10 -4.83
N LEU A 212 6.77 -18.62 -3.85
CA LEU A 212 6.83 -17.21 -3.45
C LEU A 212 8.21 -16.87 -2.88
N GLU A 213 8.78 -17.73 -2.04
CA GLU A 213 10.16 -17.60 -1.54
C GLU A 213 11.18 -17.56 -2.69
N GLU A 214 11.09 -18.47 -3.66
CA GLU A 214 11.96 -18.47 -4.84
C GLU A 214 11.85 -17.17 -5.65
N ILE A 215 10.62 -16.67 -5.86
CA ILE A 215 10.39 -15.43 -6.60
C ILE A 215 10.97 -14.24 -5.85
N ILE A 216 10.69 -14.08 -4.55
CA ILE A 216 11.19 -12.96 -3.75
C ILE A 216 12.72 -13.00 -3.66
N GLY A 217 13.31 -14.19 -3.46
CA GLY A 217 14.76 -14.36 -3.45
C GLY A 217 15.41 -13.87 -4.75
N ARG A 218 14.82 -14.20 -5.91
CA ARG A 218 15.31 -13.70 -7.21
C ARG A 218 15.14 -12.18 -7.35
N LEU A 219 14.05 -11.60 -6.86
CA LEU A 219 13.88 -10.14 -6.86
C LEU A 219 14.93 -9.45 -5.97
N LEU A 220 15.24 -10.01 -4.81
CA LEU A 220 16.29 -9.53 -3.91
C LEU A 220 17.66 -9.57 -4.59
N ASP A 221 18.02 -10.71 -5.19
CA ASP A 221 19.31 -10.87 -5.87
C ASP A 221 19.47 -9.89 -7.04
N ILE A 222 18.45 -9.73 -7.87
CA ILE A 222 18.47 -8.79 -8.99
C ILE A 222 18.53 -7.34 -8.49
N SER A 223 17.75 -6.99 -7.47
CA SER A 223 17.78 -5.65 -6.87
C SER A 223 19.18 -5.26 -6.37
N ASN A 224 19.87 -6.20 -5.71
CA ASN A 224 21.23 -5.98 -5.24
C ASN A 224 22.22 -5.79 -6.41
N GLN A 225 22.09 -6.59 -7.47
CA GLN A 225 22.91 -6.44 -8.68
C GLN A 225 22.67 -5.09 -9.37
N GLU A 226 21.41 -4.67 -9.50
CA GLU A 226 21.04 -3.40 -10.12
C GLU A 226 21.56 -2.19 -9.31
N LEU A 227 21.47 -2.22 -7.98
CA LEU A 227 22.09 -1.18 -7.13
C LEU A 227 23.61 -1.17 -7.20
N ALA A 228 24.23 -2.34 -7.35
CA ALA A 228 25.67 -2.46 -7.56
C ALA A 228 26.11 -2.07 -8.99
N ASN A 229 25.18 -1.62 -9.85
CA ASN A 229 25.40 -1.29 -11.26
C ASN A 229 26.09 -2.44 -12.03
N GLN A 230 25.70 -3.68 -11.72
CA GLN A 230 26.20 -4.89 -12.36
C GLN A 230 25.31 -5.26 -13.55
N GLU A 231 25.92 -5.79 -14.61
CA GLU A 231 25.16 -6.33 -15.74
C GLU A 231 24.48 -7.63 -15.31
N LEU A 232 23.16 -7.71 -15.54
CA LEU A 232 22.36 -8.88 -15.21
C LEU A 232 22.69 -10.06 -16.13
N SER A 233 22.59 -11.27 -15.61
CA SER A 233 22.78 -12.48 -16.41
C SER A 233 21.59 -12.74 -17.35
N GLU A 234 21.79 -13.61 -18.36
CA GLU A 234 20.68 -14.05 -19.21
C GLU A 234 19.56 -14.72 -18.39
N ASP A 235 19.90 -15.45 -17.33
CA ASP A 235 18.91 -16.08 -16.45
C ASP A 235 18.10 -15.06 -15.64
N ASP A 236 18.70 -13.91 -15.27
CA ASP A 236 17.99 -12.78 -14.66
C ASP A 236 17.03 -12.15 -15.66
N TYR A 237 17.46 -11.91 -16.89
CA TYR A 237 16.58 -11.38 -17.94
C TYR A 237 15.45 -12.34 -18.30
N GLN A 238 15.69 -13.66 -18.33
CA GLN A 238 14.62 -14.65 -18.52
C GLN A 238 13.66 -14.70 -17.32
N PHE A 239 14.17 -14.53 -16.09
CA PHE A 239 13.32 -14.40 -14.90
C PHE A 239 12.39 -13.20 -15.04
N ILE A 240 12.91 -12.02 -15.36
CA ILE A 240 12.13 -10.79 -15.52
C ILE A 240 11.10 -10.94 -16.65
N LYS A 241 11.53 -11.44 -17.82
CA LYS A 241 10.67 -11.65 -19.00
C LYS A 241 9.43 -12.49 -18.68
N TYR A 242 9.59 -13.52 -17.85
CA TYR A 242 8.56 -14.48 -17.51
C TYR A 242 8.10 -14.34 -16.04
N PHE A 243 8.26 -13.15 -15.46
CA PHE A 243 7.86 -12.87 -14.08
C PHE A 243 6.36 -13.10 -13.87
N GLY A 244 5.52 -12.61 -14.80
CA GLY A 244 4.06 -12.80 -14.72
C GLY A 244 3.65 -14.29 -14.63
N THR A 245 4.20 -15.14 -15.49
CA THR A 245 3.93 -16.59 -15.46
C THR A 245 4.43 -17.26 -14.17
N ARG A 246 5.56 -16.78 -13.61
CA ARG A 246 6.06 -17.26 -12.31
C ARG A 246 5.11 -16.88 -11.18
N LEU A 247 4.64 -15.63 -11.18
CA LEU A 247 3.68 -15.14 -10.19
C LEU A 247 2.35 -15.90 -10.26
N GLU A 248 1.80 -16.13 -11.46
CA GLU A 248 0.61 -16.97 -11.69
C GLU A 248 0.79 -18.37 -11.09
N SER A 249 1.99 -18.93 -11.18
CA SER A 249 2.28 -20.25 -10.61
C SER A 249 2.27 -20.26 -9.07
N ALA A 250 2.60 -19.14 -8.42
CA ALA A 250 2.56 -19.00 -6.96
C ALA A 250 1.12 -18.87 -6.45
N VAL A 251 0.21 -18.30 -7.25
CA VAL A 251 -1.22 -18.12 -6.87
C VAL A 251 -2.16 -19.14 -7.52
N LYS A 252 -1.63 -20.15 -8.22
CA LYS A 252 -2.45 -21.12 -8.95
C LYS A 252 -3.46 -21.82 -8.05
N GLY A 253 -4.75 -21.67 -8.38
CA GLY A 253 -5.87 -22.27 -7.65
C GLY A 253 -6.27 -21.49 -6.39
N VAL A 254 -5.82 -20.25 -6.24
CA VAL A 254 -6.49 -19.25 -5.39
C VAL A 254 -7.76 -18.81 -6.12
N ASP A 255 -8.83 -18.54 -5.38
CA ASP A 255 -10.09 -18.05 -5.95
C ASP A 255 -9.88 -16.68 -6.61
N ASP A 256 -10.55 -16.44 -7.75
CA ASP A 256 -10.43 -15.17 -8.49
C ASP A 256 -10.74 -13.95 -7.62
N THR A 257 -11.60 -14.10 -6.61
CA THR A 257 -11.90 -13.03 -5.64
C THR A 257 -10.68 -12.66 -4.82
N GLY A 258 -9.85 -13.63 -4.43
CA GLY A 258 -8.58 -13.41 -3.74
C GLY A 258 -7.47 -12.85 -4.62
N LEU A 259 -7.71 -12.69 -5.93
CA LEU A 259 -6.77 -12.09 -6.89
C LEU A 259 -7.18 -10.67 -7.32
N LYS A 260 -8.36 -10.19 -6.89
CA LYS A 260 -8.83 -8.86 -7.24
C LYS A 260 -8.18 -7.82 -6.33
N SER A 261 -7.40 -6.91 -6.91
CA SER A 261 -6.87 -5.75 -6.20
C SER A 261 -7.94 -4.71 -5.87
N THR A 262 -9.06 -4.68 -6.61
CA THR A 262 -10.14 -3.69 -6.36
C THR A 262 -10.96 -4.08 -5.13
N MET A 263 -10.68 -3.43 -4.01
CA MET A 263 -11.33 -3.66 -2.71
C MET A 263 -11.45 -2.37 -1.90
N VAL A 264 -12.28 -2.40 -0.86
CA VAL A 264 -12.51 -1.28 0.05
C VAL A 264 -12.63 -1.79 1.49
N ALA A 265 -12.08 -1.04 2.44
CA ALA A 265 -12.16 -1.34 3.86
C ALA A 265 -12.60 -0.10 4.65
N ASP A 266 -13.56 -0.27 5.56
CA ASP A 266 -13.86 0.77 6.54
C ASP A 266 -12.84 0.70 7.69
N VAL A 267 -12.11 1.79 7.91
CA VAL A 267 -11.01 1.81 8.89
C VAL A 267 -11.34 2.60 10.15
N HIS A 268 -12.38 3.43 10.09
CA HIS A 268 -12.86 4.22 11.22
C HIS A 268 -14.35 4.55 11.10
N THR A 269 -15.06 4.67 12.22
CA THR A 269 -16.44 5.15 12.28
C THR A 269 -16.53 6.35 13.21
N TYR A 270 -17.04 7.46 12.69
CA TYR A 270 -17.37 8.65 13.47
C TYR A 270 -18.89 8.79 13.55
N ALA A 271 -19.42 8.69 14.76
CA ALA A 271 -20.84 8.83 15.05
C ALA A 271 -21.03 9.91 16.12
N ASN A 272 -21.75 10.97 15.76
CA ASN A 272 -22.05 12.08 16.65
C ASN A 272 -23.56 12.38 16.61
N ASP A 273 -24.28 11.87 17.60
CA ASP A 273 -25.73 12.04 17.73
C ASP A 273 -26.15 13.51 17.88
N VAL A 274 -25.25 14.39 18.34
CA VAL A 274 -25.59 15.78 18.61
C VAL A 274 -25.50 16.63 17.35
N THR A 275 -24.49 16.40 16.51
CA THR A 275 -24.40 17.06 15.19
C THR A 275 -25.18 16.33 14.10
N GLY A 276 -25.57 15.07 14.35
CA GLY A 276 -26.18 14.20 13.34
C GLY A 276 -25.18 13.67 12.30
N GLU A 277 -23.87 13.77 12.58
CA GLU A 277 -22.81 13.32 11.68
C GLU A 277 -22.51 11.83 11.93
N PHE A 278 -22.84 10.99 10.95
CA PHE A 278 -22.60 9.55 10.98
C PHE A 278 -21.87 9.12 9.72
N GLN A 279 -20.54 9.03 9.79
CA GLN A 279 -19.68 8.71 8.67
C GLN A 279 -18.69 7.61 9.03
N VAL A 280 -18.17 6.95 8.02
CA VAL A 280 -17.00 6.08 8.09
C VAL A 280 -15.87 6.65 7.25
N VAL A 281 -14.64 6.31 7.60
CA VAL A 281 -13.48 6.46 6.71
C VAL A 281 -13.30 5.16 5.97
N GLU A 282 -13.33 5.22 4.64
CA GLU A 282 -13.08 4.09 3.76
C GLU A 282 -11.77 4.27 3.02
N GLU A 283 -11.02 3.17 2.96
CA GLU A 283 -9.75 3.03 2.28
C GLU A 283 -9.94 2.09 1.10
N GLY A 284 -9.74 2.60 -0.11
CA GLY A 284 -10.06 1.90 -1.35
C GLY A 284 -8.86 1.72 -2.26
N ILE A 285 -8.83 0.58 -2.96
CA ILE A 285 -7.88 0.28 -4.02
C ILE A 285 -8.66 0.18 -5.33
N GLY A 286 -8.22 0.91 -6.35
CA GLY A 286 -8.85 0.89 -7.66
C GLY A 286 -8.14 -0.02 -8.66
N TYR A 287 -8.29 0.30 -9.94
CA TYR A 287 -7.57 -0.38 -11.00
C TYR A 287 -6.07 -0.10 -10.91
N VAL A 288 -5.27 -1.12 -11.25
CA VAL A 288 -3.82 -0.99 -11.40
C VAL A 288 -3.52 -0.02 -12.54
N ASN A 289 -2.63 0.94 -12.30
CA ASN A 289 -2.16 1.87 -13.31
C ASN A 289 -0.81 1.40 -13.87
N VAL A 290 -0.39 2.00 -14.99
CA VAL A 290 0.95 1.79 -15.54
C VAL A 290 1.81 3.00 -15.18
N MET A 291 2.95 2.74 -14.55
CA MET A 291 3.99 3.74 -14.31
C MET A 291 5.09 3.59 -15.36
N LEU A 292 5.61 4.72 -15.83
CA LEU A 292 6.78 4.79 -16.69
C LEU A 292 7.96 5.34 -15.89
N VAL A 293 9.10 4.66 -15.90
CA VAL A 293 10.31 5.06 -15.18
C VAL A 293 11.49 5.05 -16.13
N SER A 294 12.23 6.15 -16.16
CA SER A 294 13.50 6.23 -16.88
C SER A 294 14.64 5.78 -15.98
N TYR A 295 15.47 4.84 -16.43
CA TYR A 295 16.64 4.36 -15.71
C TYR A 295 17.82 4.14 -16.66
N GLU A 296 19.04 4.15 -16.11
CA GLU A 296 20.27 3.96 -16.86
C GLU A 296 20.79 2.54 -16.66
N LEU A 297 21.30 1.93 -17.75
CA LEU A 297 22.01 0.67 -17.71
C LEU A 297 23.51 0.88 -17.41
N PRO A 298 24.23 -0.16 -16.95
CA PRO A 298 25.68 -0.09 -16.72
C PRO A 298 26.49 0.34 -17.96
N ASP A 299 25.96 0.10 -19.17
CA ASP A 299 26.56 0.49 -20.44
C ASP A 299 26.25 1.93 -20.89
N GLY A 300 25.57 2.71 -20.05
CA GLY A 300 25.23 4.12 -20.26
C GLY A 300 23.99 4.36 -21.12
N ARG A 301 23.26 3.31 -21.54
CA ARG A 301 21.96 3.50 -22.21
C ARG A 301 20.88 3.89 -21.22
N THR A 302 20.08 4.90 -21.55
CA THR A 302 18.83 5.21 -20.85
C THR A 302 17.68 4.41 -21.46
N LEU A 303 16.90 3.75 -20.61
CA LEU A 303 15.69 3.02 -20.98
C LEU A 303 14.48 3.53 -20.22
N VAL A 304 13.29 3.26 -20.75
CA VAL A 304 12.03 3.48 -20.05
C VAL A 304 11.41 2.12 -19.73
N GLY A 305 11.27 1.82 -18.45
CA GLY A 305 10.52 0.68 -17.95
C GLY A 305 9.04 1.04 -17.79
N ALA A 306 8.16 0.09 -18.06
CA ALA A 306 6.74 0.18 -17.79
C ALA A 306 6.35 -0.92 -16.81
N GLY A 307 5.71 -0.56 -15.70
CA GLY A 307 5.31 -1.50 -14.65
C GLY A 307 3.98 -1.16 -14.00
N PRO A 308 3.32 -2.14 -13.38
CA PRO A 308 2.09 -1.89 -12.64
C PRO A 308 2.36 -1.06 -11.38
N VAL A 309 1.44 -0.15 -11.06
CA VAL A 309 1.42 0.57 -9.78
C VAL A 309 -0.01 0.55 -9.24
N PHE A 310 -0.16 0.40 -7.93
CA PHE A 310 -1.47 0.45 -7.28
C PHE A 310 -2.17 1.79 -7.51
N SER A 311 -3.47 1.83 -7.22
CA SER A 311 -4.18 3.07 -6.95
C SER A 311 -4.72 3.06 -5.53
N TYR A 312 -4.93 4.25 -4.99
CA TYR A 312 -5.32 4.44 -3.60
C TYR A 312 -6.34 5.56 -3.49
N TYR A 313 -7.33 5.35 -2.64
CA TYR A 313 -8.45 6.24 -2.35
C TYR A 313 -8.67 6.26 -0.83
N GLU A 314 -8.88 7.45 -0.28
CA GLU A 314 -9.24 7.66 1.12
C GLU A 314 -10.40 8.66 1.12
N PHE A 315 -11.54 8.26 1.66
CA PHE A 315 -12.75 9.08 1.59
C PHE A 315 -13.71 8.82 2.75
N LYS A 316 -14.60 9.78 3.00
CA LYS A 316 -15.70 9.60 3.95
C LYS A 316 -16.92 9.05 3.24
N GLN A 317 -17.61 8.14 3.89
CA GLN A 317 -18.83 7.53 3.38
C GLN A 317 -19.91 7.53 4.48
N PRO A 318 -21.19 7.75 4.16
CA PRO A 318 -22.25 7.67 5.17
C PRO A 318 -22.25 6.32 5.88
N MET A 319 -22.35 6.32 7.21
CA MET A 319 -22.33 5.11 8.02
C MET A 319 -23.42 4.09 7.61
N SER A 320 -24.56 4.59 7.12
CA SER A 320 -25.67 3.78 6.60
C SER A 320 -25.38 3.11 5.25
N ASN A 321 -24.27 3.45 4.60
CA ASN A 321 -23.89 3.01 3.25
C ASN A 321 -22.41 2.60 3.16
N ARG A 322 -21.92 1.85 4.15
CA ARG A 322 -20.61 1.17 4.06
C ARG A 322 -20.54 0.33 2.79
N LEU A 323 -19.47 0.48 2.03
CA LEU A 323 -19.32 -0.18 0.74
C LEU A 323 -18.89 -1.64 0.89
N THR A 324 -19.52 -2.52 0.14
CA THR A 324 -18.92 -3.81 -0.23
C THR A 324 -18.00 -3.62 -1.43
N ASP A 325 -17.10 -4.58 -1.70
CA ASP A 325 -16.25 -4.49 -2.89
C ASP A 325 -17.05 -4.43 -4.20
N GLU A 326 -18.22 -5.06 -4.26
CA GLU A 326 -19.09 -5.02 -5.45
C GLU A 326 -19.64 -3.60 -5.68
N GLN A 327 -20.03 -2.93 -4.60
CA GLN A 327 -20.45 -1.53 -4.65
C GLN A 327 -19.28 -0.63 -5.01
N TRP A 328 -18.10 -0.88 -4.42
CA TRP A 328 -16.87 -0.16 -4.75
C TRP A 328 -16.47 -0.30 -6.22
N ARG A 329 -16.47 -1.52 -6.76
CA ARG A 329 -16.20 -1.78 -8.18
C ARG A 329 -17.21 -1.15 -9.12
N THR A 330 -18.45 -0.96 -8.66
CA THR A 330 -19.48 -0.24 -9.41
C THR A 330 -19.20 1.26 -9.37
N MET A 331 -18.89 1.80 -8.19
CA MET A 331 -18.54 3.21 -7.98
C MET A 331 -17.29 3.62 -8.75
N LEU A 332 -16.25 2.77 -8.82
CA LEU A 332 -15.03 2.99 -9.61
C LEU A 332 -15.30 3.25 -11.11
N LYS A 333 -16.45 2.78 -11.62
CA LYS A 333 -16.85 2.94 -13.03
C LYS A 333 -17.77 4.14 -13.26
N SER A 334 -18.25 4.80 -12.20
CA SER A 334 -19.13 5.96 -12.30
C SER A 334 -18.36 7.26 -12.09
N ASP A 335 -19.05 8.37 -12.36
CA ASP A 335 -18.55 9.72 -12.07
C ASP A 335 -18.61 10.05 -10.56
N ASP A 336 -19.27 9.21 -9.77
CA ASP A 336 -19.34 9.33 -8.30
C ASP A 336 -18.09 8.75 -7.61
N ARG A 337 -17.11 8.25 -8.37
CA ARG A 337 -15.86 7.74 -7.79
C ARG A 337 -15.17 8.83 -6.95
N PRO A 338 -14.68 8.51 -5.75
CA PRO A 338 -13.96 9.46 -4.93
C PRO A 338 -12.72 10.01 -5.65
N VAL A 339 -12.42 11.28 -5.40
CA VAL A 339 -11.19 11.90 -5.90
C VAL A 339 -10.01 11.27 -5.16
N ARG A 340 -8.96 10.93 -5.89
CA ARG A 340 -7.73 10.41 -5.28
C ARG A 340 -6.98 11.51 -4.53
N PRO A 341 -6.16 11.18 -3.52
CA PRO A 341 -5.44 12.18 -2.75
C PRO A 341 -4.60 13.11 -3.62
N ASP A 342 -4.66 14.42 -3.40
CA ASP A 342 -4.04 15.42 -4.28
C ASP A 342 -2.53 15.25 -4.45
N TRP A 343 -1.85 14.72 -3.44
CA TRP A 343 -0.40 14.54 -3.44
C TRP A 343 0.09 13.53 -4.48
N ILE A 344 -0.76 12.66 -5.04
CA ILE A 344 -0.35 11.76 -6.13
C ILE A 344 -0.06 12.49 -7.44
N LYS A 345 -0.54 13.73 -7.60
CA LYS A 345 -0.38 14.53 -8.83
C LYS A 345 1.08 14.86 -9.15
N THR A 346 2.01 14.58 -8.23
CA THR A 346 3.45 14.70 -8.45
C THR A 346 3.99 13.68 -9.46
N TYR A 347 3.33 12.54 -9.64
CA TYR A 347 3.71 11.49 -10.62
C TYR A 347 2.55 10.93 -11.44
N PHE A 348 1.30 11.22 -11.06
CA PHE A 348 0.11 10.72 -11.73
C PHE A 348 -0.58 11.80 -12.58
N SER A 349 -0.91 11.45 -13.82
CA SER A 349 -1.80 12.21 -14.69
C SER A 349 -2.94 11.29 -15.12
N GLU A 350 -4.18 11.75 -15.01
CA GLU A 350 -5.30 11.09 -15.67
C GLU A 350 -5.14 11.23 -17.18
N ASN A 351 -5.43 10.14 -17.92
CA ASN A 351 -5.60 10.24 -19.36
C ASN A 351 -6.83 11.10 -19.62
N ARG A 352 -6.63 12.29 -20.18
CA ARG A 352 -7.71 13.15 -20.68
C ARG A 352 -8.33 12.60 -21.95
#